data_AF-A0A955Z7E4-F1
#
_entry.id   AF-A0A955Z7E4-F1
#
_cell.length_a   1.000
_cell.length_b   1.000
_cell.length_c   1.000
_cell.angle_alpha   90.00
_cell.angle_beta   90.00
_cell.angle_gamma   90.00
#
_symmetry.space_group_name_H-M   'P 1'
#
loop_
_entity.id
_entity.type
_entity.pdbx_description
1 polymer ?
#
loop_
_entity_poly.entity_id
_entity_poly.type
_entity_poly.pdbx_seq_one_letter_code
_entity_poly.pdbx_strand_id
1 'polypeptide(L)'
;KRVAQGARSVAGVEAELVDVGAGAVPWETLAGASAIVLGCPTYMGGVSAELKAMLDATSHIWAVQGWRDKIAAGFTHSAAPSGDKLSTLMQMAVFAAQHGMVWVGLGLPPPFATAGDGAADINRLGSHLGAMAQSRERDRELPPGDLATAEHLGRRVAELTLRLEGEPAGDAHRHPTTRDWVLPSRDRPALPAPLSRTNLRALAARRERFEHHLTVVATIGDAQLEIATASEPVYFAHGNLSDELAVALPTGDALVDGFPLRTFVLETETAELFARYNHRPLDLLLHPYGSLHWPGMLRAPYEPFSFPPGSRRTGLVLVACASRLTPPTDRPAETSAARLEDVKRYAPAPDGLPLMLADLEHDAARDLATVCGARLELVVAPAAIARPCGAWVVVLTATKGSDFADGDLVRVPAGSELPGAGIERALVLSSPTREIDAAPASWSATPSAPFAPFEEGPAGSLPLREAGLLLTPLSDRVVAATVHGATARDAQIPRYWLARMLFRVALHGYRLGYVETYEGFYWDDRDGTVRMGVRGVGEVQIDPARAPAVVERIYRAVAPPGYVERLT
;
A
#
# COMPACT_ATOMS: atom_id res chain seq x y z
N LYS A 1 35.44 4.70 -3.61
CA LYS A 1 35.85 4.99 -2.20
C LYS A 1 35.77 6.47 -1.84
N ARG A 2 36.53 7.38 -2.48
CA ARG A 2 36.47 8.82 -2.18
C ARG A 2 35.09 9.45 -2.36
N VAL A 3 34.35 9.07 -3.41
CA VAL A 3 32.93 9.47 -3.58
C VAL A 3 32.10 9.12 -2.35
N ALA A 4 32.14 7.87 -1.89
CA ALA A 4 31.42 7.44 -0.69
C ALA A 4 31.88 8.19 0.58
N GLN A 5 33.18 8.47 0.72
CA GLN A 5 33.70 9.28 1.82
C GLN A 5 33.12 10.70 1.78
N GLY A 6 33.03 11.31 0.61
CA GLY A 6 32.42 12.62 0.41
C GLY A 6 30.94 12.64 0.79
N ALA A 7 30.18 11.64 0.34
CA ALA A 7 28.77 11.51 0.69
C ALA A 7 28.58 11.36 2.21
N ARG A 8 29.35 10.48 2.85
CA ARG A 8 29.33 10.25 4.31
C ARG A 8 29.83 11.45 5.13
N SER A 9 30.44 12.46 4.51
CA SER A 9 30.81 13.70 5.21
C SER A 9 29.61 14.61 5.49
N VAL A 10 28.46 14.33 4.86
CA VAL A 10 27.21 15.05 5.06
C VAL A 10 26.41 14.35 6.18
N ALA A 11 25.97 15.11 7.17
CA ALA A 11 25.23 14.57 8.31
C ALA A 11 23.91 13.92 7.87
N GLY A 12 23.58 12.75 8.43
CA GLY A 12 22.37 12.01 8.11
C GLY A 12 22.43 11.20 6.81
N VAL A 13 23.60 11.13 6.15
CA VAL A 13 23.77 10.38 4.90
C VAL A 13 24.59 9.12 5.12
N GLU A 14 24.01 7.98 4.75
CA GLU A 14 24.72 6.72 4.60
C GLU A 14 25.09 6.51 3.14
N ALA A 15 26.22 5.85 2.89
CA ALA A 15 26.63 5.47 1.54
C ALA A 15 27.18 4.05 1.55
N GLU A 16 26.70 3.22 0.63
CA GLU A 16 27.16 1.84 0.44
C GLU A 16 28.00 1.75 -0.85
N LEU A 17 29.05 0.91 -0.82
CA LEU A 17 29.86 0.64 -2.02
C LEU A 17 29.45 -0.71 -2.58
N VAL A 18 28.95 -0.70 -3.81
CA VAL A 18 28.56 -1.92 -4.53
C VAL A 18 29.59 -2.20 -5.61
N ASP A 19 30.23 -3.38 -5.54
CA ASP A 19 31.11 -3.86 -6.58
C ASP A 19 30.33 -4.74 -7.56
N VAL A 20 30.01 -4.16 -8.73
CA VAL A 20 29.25 -4.82 -9.79
C VAL A 20 30.03 -6.00 -10.41
N GLY A 21 31.36 -6.02 -10.28
CA GLY A 21 32.21 -7.11 -10.79
C GLY A 21 32.33 -8.31 -9.84
N ALA A 22 31.90 -8.19 -8.58
CA ALA A 22 32.15 -9.19 -7.54
C ALA A 22 31.02 -10.22 -7.34
N GLY A 23 29.88 -10.10 -8.03
CA GLY A 23 28.78 -11.07 -7.91
C GLY A 23 27.39 -10.50 -8.21
N ALA A 24 26.39 -10.97 -7.47
CA ALA A 24 25.00 -10.56 -7.64
C ALA A 24 24.80 -9.09 -7.26
N VAL A 25 24.11 -8.34 -8.13
CA VAL A 25 23.78 -6.94 -7.89
C VAL A 25 22.72 -6.85 -6.77
N PRO A 26 22.95 -6.02 -5.73
CA PRO A 26 22.01 -5.86 -4.63
C PRO A 26 20.84 -4.96 -5.03
N TRP A 27 19.87 -5.53 -5.77
CA TRP A 27 18.74 -4.79 -6.33
C TRP A 27 17.89 -4.08 -5.27
N GLU A 28 17.70 -4.69 -4.11
CA GLU A 28 16.94 -4.10 -3.00
C GLU A 28 17.63 -2.85 -2.45
N THR A 29 18.95 -2.91 -2.27
CA THR A 29 19.76 -1.74 -1.86
C THR A 29 19.63 -0.61 -2.87
N LEU A 30 19.74 -0.90 -4.17
CA LEU A 30 19.59 0.11 -5.23
C LEU A 30 18.17 0.68 -5.28
N ALA A 31 17.14 -0.14 -5.03
CA ALA A 31 15.75 0.32 -4.96
C ALA A 31 15.51 1.25 -3.76
N GLY A 32 16.10 0.96 -2.61
CA GLY A 32 16.01 1.77 -1.39
C GLY A 32 16.84 3.05 -1.39
N ALA A 33 17.85 3.15 -2.25
CA ALA A 33 18.76 4.30 -2.27
C ALA A 33 18.12 5.57 -2.83
N SER A 34 18.30 6.72 -2.17
CA SER A 34 17.84 8.02 -2.67
C SER A 34 18.70 8.58 -3.81
N ALA A 35 19.95 8.12 -3.90
CA ALA A 35 20.89 8.48 -4.96
C ALA A 35 21.71 7.27 -5.40
N ILE A 36 22.01 7.20 -6.70
CA ILE A 36 22.88 6.18 -7.29
C ILE A 36 24.01 6.87 -8.05
N VAL A 37 25.25 6.67 -7.59
CA VAL A 37 26.44 7.20 -8.27
C VAL A 37 27.14 6.07 -9.02
N LEU A 38 27.08 6.11 -10.35
CA LEU A 38 27.67 5.12 -11.23
C LEU A 38 29.16 5.38 -11.42
N GLY A 39 29.96 4.32 -11.49
CA GLY A 39 31.36 4.49 -11.87
C GLY A 39 32.02 3.24 -12.42
N CYS A 40 32.85 3.44 -13.43
CA CYS A 40 33.65 2.39 -14.06
C CYS A 40 34.88 2.99 -14.76
N PRO A 41 35.92 2.20 -15.06
CA PRO A 41 36.97 2.62 -15.99
C PRO A 41 36.39 2.82 -17.41
N THR A 42 36.95 3.79 -18.14
CA THR A 42 36.65 3.97 -19.57
C THR A 42 37.46 2.96 -20.38
N TYR A 43 36.75 2.07 -21.08
CA TYR A 43 37.33 1.18 -22.08
C TYR A 43 36.79 1.54 -23.45
N MET A 44 37.71 1.87 -24.37
CA MET A 44 37.41 2.23 -25.77
C MET A 44 36.27 3.27 -25.90
N GLY A 45 36.26 4.28 -25.02
CA GLY A 45 35.27 5.36 -25.03
C GLY A 45 33.89 5.00 -24.45
N GLY A 46 33.73 3.83 -23.84
CA GLY A 46 32.47 3.37 -23.25
C GLY A 46 32.57 3.01 -21.77
N VAL A 47 31.43 2.62 -21.19
CA VAL A 47 31.39 1.97 -19.88
C VAL A 47 32.03 0.58 -19.93
N SER A 48 32.56 0.08 -18.82
CA SER A 48 33.06 -1.30 -18.71
C SER A 48 31.97 -2.33 -18.99
N ALA A 49 32.35 -3.51 -19.47
CA ALA A 49 31.42 -4.60 -19.79
C ALA A 49 30.55 -5.01 -18.59
N GLU A 50 31.13 -5.07 -17.39
CA GLU A 50 30.46 -5.45 -16.14
C GLU A 50 29.37 -4.44 -15.78
N LEU A 51 29.70 -3.14 -15.80
CA LEU A 51 28.71 -2.08 -15.60
C LEU A 51 27.62 -2.15 -16.69
N LYS A 52 27.99 -2.31 -17.96
CA LYS A 52 27.02 -2.37 -19.07
C LYS A 52 26.03 -3.52 -18.90
N ALA A 53 26.50 -4.69 -18.49
CA ALA A 53 25.65 -5.85 -18.21
C ALA A 53 24.65 -5.55 -17.09
N MET A 54 25.07 -4.87 -16.02
CA MET A 54 24.16 -4.41 -14.97
C MET A 54 23.12 -3.42 -15.51
N LEU A 55 23.55 -2.41 -16.28
CA LEU A 55 22.63 -1.43 -16.88
C LEU A 55 21.58 -2.13 -17.78
N ASP A 56 21.97 -3.11 -18.57
CA ASP A 56 21.05 -3.86 -19.45
C ASP A 56 20.07 -4.75 -18.67
N ALA A 57 20.49 -5.27 -17.51
CA ALA A 57 19.62 -6.02 -16.62
C ALA A 57 18.51 -5.16 -15.99
N THR A 58 18.59 -3.83 -16.04
CA THR A 58 17.61 -2.91 -15.43
C THR A 58 16.36 -2.67 -16.28
N SER A 59 16.18 -3.34 -17.43
CA SER A 59 15.01 -3.15 -18.31
C SER A 59 13.67 -3.30 -17.57
N HIS A 60 13.58 -4.23 -16.61
CA HIS A 60 12.42 -4.42 -15.76
C HIS A 60 12.18 -3.26 -14.78
N ILE A 61 13.26 -2.64 -14.27
CA ILE A 61 13.19 -1.43 -13.42
C ILE A 61 12.75 -0.22 -14.26
N TRP A 62 13.29 -0.10 -15.48
CA TRP A 62 12.95 0.96 -16.41
C TRP A 62 11.47 0.90 -16.83
N ALA A 63 10.95 -0.29 -17.12
CA ALA A 63 9.57 -0.50 -17.55
C ALA A 63 8.55 0.02 -16.52
N VAL A 64 8.90 -0.05 -15.23
CA VAL A 64 8.08 0.46 -14.11
C VAL A 64 8.56 1.80 -13.56
N GLN A 65 9.60 2.39 -14.17
CA GLN A 65 10.18 3.67 -13.77
C GLN A 65 10.63 3.68 -12.30
N GLY A 66 11.16 2.55 -11.81
CA GLY A 66 11.47 2.33 -10.38
C GLY A 66 12.57 3.24 -9.81
N TRP A 67 13.34 3.90 -10.67
CA TRP A 67 14.38 4.87 -10.29
C TRP A 67 14.03 6.32 -10.61
N ARG A 68 12.79 6.60 -11.02
CA ARG A 68 12.34 7.96 -11.29
C ARG A 68 12.62 8.87 -10.10
N ASP A 69 13.07 10.08 -10.41
CA ASP A 69 13.39 11.17 -9.49
C ASP A 69 14.53 10.89 -8.48
N LYS A 70 15.15 9.70 -8.51
CA LYS A 70 16.41 9.46 -7.77
C LYS A 70 17.51 10.36 -8.32
N ILE A 71 18.39 10.81 -7.44
CA ILE A 71 19.60 11.53 -7.86
C ILE A 71 20.58 10.55 -8.51
N ALA A 72 21.12 10.91 -9.68
CA ALA A 72 22.17 10.17 -10.37
C ALA A 72 23.44 11.02 -10.53
N ALA A 73 24.60 10.38 -10.49
CA ALA A 73 25.86 11.00 -10.92
C ALA A 73 26.83 9.95 -11.46
N GLY A 74 27.94 10.41 -12.04
CA GLY A 74 28.94 9.54 -12.66
C GLY A 74 30.37 9.88 -12.27
N PHE A 75 31.21 8.87 -12.16
CA PHE A 75 32.67 9.03 -12.18
C PHE A 75 33.36 8.00 -13.07
N THR A 76 34.52 8.35 -13.61
CA THR A 76 35.28 7.43 -14.47
C THR A 76 36.78 7.68 -14.42
N HIS A 77 37.55 6.72 -14.93
CA HIS A 77 39.01 6.69 -14.89
C HIS A 77 39.58 6.13 -16.20
N SER A 78 40.69 6.68 -16.67
CA SER A 78 41.48 6.13 -17.78
C SER A 78 42.94 6.55 -17.72
N ALA A 79 43.79 5.93 -18.56
CA ALA A 79 45.23 6.21 -18.57
C ALA A 79 45.59 7.60 -19.15
N ALA A 80 44.80 8.07 -20.12
CA ALA A 80 45.03 9.34 -20.80
C ALA A 80 44.28 10.51 -20.13
N PRO A 81 44.79 11.75 -20.21
CA PRO A 81 44.13 12.93 -19.63
C PRO A 81 42.70 13.14 -20.14
N SER A 82 42.47 13.03 -21.46
CA SER A 82 41.12 12.96 -22.04
C SER A 82 40.62 11.51 -22.05
N GLY A 83 41.21 10.66 -22.90
CA GLY A 83 40.90 9.23 -23.00
C GLY A 83 39.39 8.94 -23.17
N ASP A 84 38.67 9.86 -23.83
CA ASP A 84 37.24 9.82 -24.11
C ASP A 84 36.32 9.54 -22.91
N LYS A 85 36.77 9.89 -21.70
CA LYS A 85 36.02 9.76 -20.45
C LYS A 85 34.65 10.44 -20.50
N LEU A 86 34.55 11.53 -21.28
CA LEU A 86 33.28 12.23 -21.46
C LEU A 86 32.21 11.33 -22.09
N SER A 87 32.58 10.50 -23.08
CA SER A 87 31.65 9.56 -23.72
C SER A 87 31.12 8.53 -22.72
N THR A 88 31.97 7.99 -21.85
CA THR A 88 31.55 7.10 -20.74
C THR A 88 30.55 7.79 -19.82
N LEU A 89 30.81 9.03 -19.40
CA LEU A 89 29.90 9.79 -18.53
C LEU A 89 28.58 10.13 -19.26
N MET A 90 28.62 10.43 -20.56
CA MET A 90 27.41 10.65 -21.37
C MET A 90 26.54 9.40 -21.41
N GLN A 91 27.12 8.21 -21.58
CA GLN A 91 26.36 6.96 -21.55
C GLN A 91 25.67 6.74 -20.19
N MET A 92 26.36 7.02 -19.08
CA MET A 92 25.76 6.97 -17.73
C MET A 92 24.65 8.00 -17.56
N ALA A 93 24.82 9.22 -18.07
CA ALA A 93 23.83 10.29 -17.99
C ALA A 93 22.58 9.99 -18.83
N VAL A 94 22.76 9.46 -20.05
CA VAL A 94 21.66 9.01 -20.90
C VAL A 94 20.91 7.85 -20.26
N PHE A 95 21.64 6.90 -19.65
CA PHE A 95 21.03 5.82 -18.87
C PHE A 95 20.16 6.37 -17.72
N ALA A 96 20.71 7.30 -16.92
CA ALA A 96 19.97 7.94 -15.84
C ALA A 96 18.70 8.65 -16.35
N ALA A 97 18.81 9.36 -17.47
CA ALA A 97 17.67 10.03 -18.11
C ALA A 97 16.59 9.04 -18.59
N GLN A 98 16.97 7.89 -19.16
CA GLN A 98 16.02 6.84 -19.55
C GLN A 98 15.23 6.31 -18.35
N HIS A 99 15.87 6.22 -17.19
CA HIS A 99 15.26 5.82 -15.91
C HIS A 99 14.49 6.94 -15.20
N GLY A 100 14.42 8.14 -15.77
CA GLY A 100 13.74 9.29 -15.16
C GLY A 100 14.47 9.86 -13.95
N MET A 101 15.78 9.64 -13.82
CA MET A 101 16.61 10.14 -12.73
C MET A 101 17.06 11.59 -12.97
N VAL A 102 17.43 12.29 -11.89
CA VAL A 102 17.98 13.66 -11.95
C VAL A 102 19.51 13.61 -11.92
N TRP A 103 20.15 13.97 -13.03
CA TRP A 103 21.61 13.94 -13.15
C TRP A 103 22.29 15.15 -12.47
N VAL A 104 23.24 14.86 -11.59
CA VAL A 104 24.08 15.84 -10.89
C VAL A 104 25.48 15.87 -11.51
N GLY A 105 25.82 17.01 -12.13
CA GLY A 105 27.18 17.33 -12.56
C GLY A 105 28.06 17.82 -11.40
N LEU A 106 29.36 18.01 -11.68
CA LEU A 106 30.36 18.39 -10.68
C LEU A 106 30.11 19.77 -10.04
N GLY A 107 29.55 20.71 -10.79
CA GLY A 107 29.36 22.09 -10.30
C GLY A 107 30.67 22.80 -9.95
N LEU A 108 31.80 22.37 -10.53
CA LEU A 108 33.11 22.98 -10.37
C LEU A 108 33.59 23.55 -11.71
N PRO A 109 34.20 24.76 -11.71
CA PRO A 109 34.96 25.21 -12.86
C PRO A 109 36.25 24.39 -13.01
N PRO A 110 36.88 24.38 -14.21
CA PRO A 110 38.22 23.85 -14.37
C PRO A 110 39.28 24.77 -13.72
N PRO A 111 40.43 24.25 -13.25
CA PRO A 111 41.42 25.01 -12.47
C PRO A 111 42.01 26.23 -13.17
N PHE A 112 42.14 26.22 -14.50
CA PHE A 112 42.60 27.40 -15.24
C PHE A 112 41.65 28.61 -15.08
N ALA A 113 40.38 28.37 -14.75
CA ALA A 113 39.41 29.42 -14.43
C ALA A 113 39.51 29.92 -12.97
N THR A 114 40.29 29.24 -12.11
CA THR A 114 40.56 29.61 -10.71
C THR A 114 42.05 29.78 -10.42
N ALA A 115 42.87 30.01 -11.47
CA ALA A 115 44.32 30.23 -11.41
C ALA A 115 45.18 29.07 -10.86
N GLY A 116 44.73 27.81 -10.99
CA GLY A 116 45.51 26.61 -10.66
C GLY A 116 46.10 25.90 -11.90
N ASP A 117 47.29 25.32 -11.76
CA ASP A 117 47.99 24.50 -12.77
C ASP A 117 48.65 23.21 -12.22
N GLY A 118 48.28 22.79 -11.00
CA GLY A 118 48.93 21.73 -10.23
C GLY A 118 48.13 20.42 -10.07
N ALA A 119 48.82 19.33 -9.72
CA ALA A 119 48.22 17.99 -9.53
C ALA A 119 47.29 17.88 -8.29
N ALA A 120 47.32 18.88 -7.40
CA ALA A 120 46.45 18.98 -6.24
C ALA A 120 45.15 19.73 -6.54
N ASP A 121 45.04 20.37 -7.71
CA ASP A 121 43.88 21.18 -8.03
C ASP A 121 42.64 20.33 -8.23
N ILE A 122 41.55 20.76 -7.59
CA ILE A 122 40.26 20.12 -7.77
C ILE A 122 39.78 20.34 -9.21
N ASN A 123 39.18 19.31 -9.78
CA ASN A 123 38.75 19.25 -11.16
C ASN A 123 39.88 19.48 -12.18
N ARG A 124 41.12 19.02 -11.93
CA ARG A 124 42.25 19.25 -12.87
C ARG A 124 42.02 18.80 -14.31
N LEU A 125 41.14 17.82 -14.52
CA LEU A 125 40.79 17.32 -15.85
C LEU A 125 39.65 18.10 -16.52
N GLY A 126 39.13 19.15 -15.86
CA GLY A 126 38.15 20.07 -16.40
C GLY A 126 36.82 19.42 -16.80
N SER A 127 36.38 18.42 -16.04
CA SER A 127 35.10 17.76 -16.30
C SER A 127 33.95 18.56 -15.68
N HIS A 128 32.81 18.56 -16.36
CA HIS A 128 31.57 19.15 -15.84
C HIS A 128 30.50 18.09 -15.56
N LEU A 129 30.44 17.05 -16.40
CA LEU A 129 29.37 16.06 -16.36
C LEU A 129 29.48 15.09 -15.18
N GLY A 130 30.69 14.85 -14.68
CA GLY A 130 30.97 13.91 -13.58
C GLY A 130 32.46 13.85 -13.25
N ALA A 131 32.85 13.17 -12.18
CA ALA A 131 34.26 13.14 -11.76
C ALA A 131 35.12 12.31 -12.74
N MET A 132 36.25 12.86 -13.16
CA MET A 132 37.23 12.16 -13.97
C MET A 132 38.52 12.01 -13.18
N ALA A 133 39.13 10.84 -13.29
CA ALA A 133 40.44 10.56 -12.73
C ALA A 133 41.38 10.00 -13.79
N GLN A 134 42.68 10.11 -13.57
CA GLN A 134 43.69 9.54 -14.45
C GLN A 134 44.87 9.01 -13.65
N SER A 135 45.31 7.80 -13.98
CA SER A 135 46.60 7.27 -13.54
C SER A 135 47.31 6.61 -14.71
N ARG A 136 48.63 6.72 -14.79
CA ARG A 136 49.43 6.08 -15.84
C ARG A 136 49.58 4.59 -15.52
N GLU A 137 49.73 3.71 -16.52
CA GLU A 137 49.81 2.24 -16.28
C GLU A 137 50.83 1.80 -15.22
N ARG A 138 51.91 2.57 -15.03
CA ARG A 138 52.95 2.30 -14.02
C ARG A 138 52.64 2.86 -12.63
N ASP A 139 51.77 3.86 -12.53
CA ASP A 139 51.39 4.51 -11.28
C ASP A 139 49.95 4.14 -10.93
N ARG A 140 49.76 3.36 -9.86
CA ARG A 140 48.40 3.06 -9.35
C ARG A 140 47.83 4.18 -8.47
N GLU A 141 48.65 5.17 -8.15
CA GLU A 141 48.24 6.30 -7.31
C GLU A 141 47.51 7.36 -8.14
N LEU A 142 46.37 7.79 -7.64
CA LEU A 142 45.61 8.89 -8.22
C LEU A 142 46.13 10.23 -7.69
N PRO A 143 46.25 11.25 -8.55
CA PRO A 143 46.59 12.60 -8.11
C PRO A 143 45.66 13.10 -7.00
N PRO A 144 46.16 13.86 -6.01
CA PRO A 144 45.35 14.37 -4.91
C PRO A 144 44.14 15.17 -5.37
N GLY A 145 44.27 15.95 -6.45
CA GLY A 145 43.17 16.71 -7.06
C GLY A 145 42.04 15.81 -7.57
N ASP A 146 42.37 14.67 -8.19
CA ASP A 146 41.39 13.70 -8.69
C ASP A 146 40.62 13.04 -7.52
N LEU A 147 41.34 12.72 -6.43
CA LEU A 147 40.74 12.18 -5.20
C LEU A 147 39.80 13.21 -4.52
N ALA A 148 40.23 14.46 -4.42
CA ALA A 148 39.44 15.56 -3.87
C ALA A 148 38.20 15.85 -4.73
N THR A 149 38.32 15.75 -6.06
CA THR A 149 37.20 15.91 -6.99
C THR A 149 36.15 14.82 -6.80
N ALA A 150 36.58 13.57 -6.61
CA ALA A 150 35.69 12.46 -6.32
C ALA A 150 34.99 12.63 -4.96
N GLU A 151 35.71 13.09 -3.94
CA GLU A 151 35.11 13.41 -2.64
C GLU A 151 34.08 14.55 -2.74
N HIS A 152 34.39 15.62 -3.48
CA HIS A 152 33.44 16.69 -3.76
C HIS A 152 32.19 16.21 -4.47
N LEU A 153 32.31 15.37 -5.50
CA LEU A 153 31.16 14.79 -6.19
C LEU A 153 30.23 14.07 -5.21
N GLY A 154 30.80 13.26 -4.32
CA GLY A 154 30.04 12.55 -3.29
C GLY A 154 29.30 13.49 -2.34
N ARG A 155 29.99 14.53 -1.84
CA ARG A 155 29.37 15.53 -0.94
C ARG A 155 28.25 16.29 -1.64
N ARG A 156 28.47 16.74 -2.87
CA ARG A 156 27.50 17.46 -3.67
C ARG A 156 26.25 16.64 -3.96
N VAL A 157 26.41 15.36 -4.30
CA VAL A 157 25.27 14.44 -4.49
C VAL A 157 24.48 14.34 -3.19
N ALA A 158 25.13 14.07 -2.07
CA ALA A 158 24.48 13.95 -0.77
C ALA A 158 23.72 15.23 -0.36
N GLU A 159 24.32 16.41 -0.50
CA GLU A 159 23.66 17.69 -0.20
C GLU A 159 22.44 17.96 -1.09
N LEU A 160 22.52 17.63 -2.38
CA LEU A 160 21.40 17.82 -3.32
C LEU A 160 20.29 16.80 -3.08
N THR A 161 20.64 15.56 -2.76
CA THR A 161 19.68 14.54 -2.33
C THR A 161 18.92 15.01 -1.11
N LEU A 162 19.61 15.46 -0.05
CA LEU A 162 18.95 15.98 1.14
C LEU A 162 18.10 17.24 0.88
N ARG A 163 18.46 18.08 -0.09
CA ARG A 163 17.62 19.24 -0.47
C ARG A 163 16.38 18.81 -1.22
N LEU A 164 16.50 17.82 -2.11
CA LEU A 164 15.37 17.26 -2.84
C LEU A 164 14.44 16.49 -1.89
N GLU A 165 15.00 15.84 -0.87
CA GLU A 165 14.25 15.23 0.24
C GLU A 165 13.79 16.26 1.31
N GLY A 166 14.41 17.43 1.33
CA GLY A 166 14.21 18.51 2.31
C GLY A 166 13.18 19.57 1.88
N GLU A 167 12.78 19.62 0.61
CA GLU A 167 11.41 20.03 0.27
C GLU A 167 10.46 18.98 0.85
N PRO A 168 9.43 19.39 1.60
CA PRO A 168 9.00 18.71 2.81
C PRO A 168 8.76 17.20 2.65
N ALA A 169 9.70 16.43 3.22
CA ALA A 169 9.53 15.07 3.71
C ALA A 169 8.32 14.95 4.65
N GLY A 170 7.14 14.74 4.07
CA GLY A 170 5.98 14.19 4.76
C GLY A 170 5.98 12.65 4.83
N ASP A 171 7.08 11.99 4.43
CA ASP A 171 7.05 10.66 3.82
C ASP A 171 7.88 9.56 4.52
N ALA A 172 8.82 9.90 5.42
CA ALA A 172 9.65 8.88 6.11
C ALA A 172 8.86 7.88 7.00
N HIS A 173 7.59 8.22 7.30
CA HIS A 173 6.66 7.40 8.10
C HIS A 173 5.59 6.73 7.25
N ARG A 174 5.72 6.75 5.91
CA ARG A 174 4.72 6.16 5.02
C ARG A 174 5.08 4.76 4.57
N HIS A 175 4.06 3.94 4.36
CA HIS A 175 4.21 2.60 3.80
C HIS A 175 4.67 2.73 2.34
N PRO A 176 5.68 1.95 1.87
CA PRO A 176 6.24 2.09 0.53
C PRO A 176 5.24 2.04 -0.63
N THR A 177 4.08 1.39 -0.46
CA THR A 177 3.02 1.30 -1.49
C THR A 177 2.09 2.50 -1.56
N THR A 178 2.22 3.41 -0.60
CA THR A 178 1.47 4.67 -0.52
C THR A 178 2.35 5.88 -0.83
N ARG A 179 3.59 5.65 -1.30
CA ARG A 179 4.56 6.73 -1.62
C ARG A 179 4.00 7.76 -2.60
N ASP A 180 3.18 7.30 -3.55
CA ASP A 180 2.63 8.13 -4.62
C ASP A 180 1.27 8.76 -4.23
N TRP A 181 0.77 8.49 -3.01
CA TRP A 181 -0.48 9.08 -2.53
C TRP A 181 -0.31 10.57 -2.21
N VAL A 182 -1.30 11.35 -2.61
CA VAL A 182 -1.37 12.78 -2.26
C VAL A 182 -2.06 12.91 -0.91
N LEU A 183 -1.28 13.22 0.12
CA LEU A 183 -1.80 13.50 1.46
C LEU A 183 -2.11 14.98 1.64
N PRO A 184 -3.08 15.32 2.50
CA PRO A 184 -3.32 16.72 2.84
C PRO A 184 -2.15 17.34 3.61
N SER A 185 -2.06 18.67 3.56
CA SER A 185 -1.08 19.41 4.35
C SER A 185 -1.22 19.11 5.85
N ARG A 186 -0.07 19.00 6.53
CA ARG A 186 0.01 18.81 7.99
C ARG A 186 -0.23 20.10 8.76
N ASP A 187 -0.03 21.25 8.14
CA ASP A 187 -0.15 22.57 8.78
C ASP A 187 -1.60 23.09 8.79
N ARG A 188 -2.56 22.25 8.39
CA ARG A 188 -3.98 22.62 8.43
C ARG A 188 -4.41 22.89 9.87
N PRO A 189 -5.18 23.96 10.13
CA PRO A 189 -5.65 24.27 11.47
C PRO A 189 -6.48 23.10 12.02
N ALA A 190 -6.38 22.88 13.33
CA ALA A 190 -7.27 21.95 14.02
C ALA A 190 -8.71 22.47 13.92
N LEU A 191 -9.67 21.54 13.81
CA LEU A 191 -11.07 21.90 13.90
C LEU A 191 -11.39 22.42 15.32
N PRO A 192 -12.36 23.35 15.48
CA PRO A 192 -12.75 23.85 16.79
C PRO A 192 -13.31 22.70 17.65
N ALA A 193 -12.94 22.68 18.93
CA ALA A 193 -13.50 21.73 19.87
C ALA A 193 -15.04 21.86 19.93
N PRO A 194 -15.79 20.76 20.09
CA PRO A 194 -15.34 19.39 20.36
C PRO A 194 -15.15 18.52 19.10
N LEU A 195 -15.03 19.12 17.91
CA LEU A 195 -14.81 18.40 16.66
C LEU A 195 -13.41 17.79 16.64
N SER A 196 -13.29 16.60 16.05
CA SER A 196 -11.99 15.97 15.83
C SER A 196 -11.88 15.45 14.41
N ARG A 197 -10.71 15.60 13.80
CA ARG A 197 -10.46 15.19 12.41
C ARG A 197 -9.25 14.29 12.32
N THR A 198 -9.35 13.31 11.42
CA THR A 198 -8.24 12.58 10.84
C THR A 198 -8.36 12.58 9.32
N ASN A 199 -7.41 11.99 8.60
CA ASN A 199 -7.52 11.75 7.17
C ASN A 199 -7.30 10.26 6.88
N LEU A 200 -8.24 9.65 6.16
CA LEU A 200 -8.26 8.22 5.88
C LEU A 200 -7.01 7.78 5.10
N ARG A 201 -6.55 8.58 4.11
CA ARG A 201 -5.30 8.30 3.40
C ARG A 201 -4.09 8.37 4.33
N ALA A 202 -4.03 9.40 5.18
CA ALA A 202 -2.93 9.54 6.13
C ALA A 202 -2.90 8.42 7.20
N LEU A 203 -4.08 7.94 7.62
CA LEU A 203 -4.19 6.77 8.51
C LEU A 203 -3.70 5.50 7.84
N ALA A 204 -4.18 5.25 6.62
CA ALA A 204 -3.82 4.07 5.81
C ALA A 204 -2.35 4.07 5.38
N ALA A 205 -1.74 5.24 5.18
CA ALA A 205 -0.37 5.36 4.71
C ALA A 205 0.68 5.14 5.81
N ARG A 206 0.34 4.97 7.09
CA ARG A 206 1.35 4.82 8.16
C ARG A 206 2.21 3.56 7.93
N ARG A 207 3.53 3.66 8.11
CA ARG A 207 4.51 2.58 7.87
C ARG A 207 4.21 1.28 8.61
N GLU A 208 3.76 1.39 9.86
CA GLU A 208 3.40 0.26 10.72
C GLU A 208 2.02 -0.35 10.36
N ARG A 209 1.25 0.32 9.50
CA ARG A 209 -0.04 -0.17 8.99
C ARG A 209 0.17 -0.75 7.61
N PHE A 210 0.32 -2.06 7.58
CA PHE A 210 0.68 -2.78 6.37
C PHE A 210 -0.46 -2.83 5.33
N GLU A 211 -0.11 -3.36 4.16
CA GLU A 211 -0.98 -3.68 3.04
C GLU A 211 -2.11 -4.64 3.45
N HIS A 212 -3.34 -4.36 3.01
CA HIS A 212 -4.52 -5.21 3.21
C HIS A 212 -5.20 -5.15 4.58
N HIS A 213 -4.92 -4.17 5.43
CA HIS A 213 -5.61 -4.08 6.72
C HIS A 213 -7.03 -3.53 6.58
N LEU A 214 -7.99 -4.25 7.16
CA LEU A 214 -9.30 -3.72 7.51
C LEU A 214 -9.14 -2.97 8.83
N THR A 215 -9.49 -1.69 8.88
CA THR A 215 -9.39 -0.87 10.10
C THR A 215 -10.74 -0.22 10.34
N VAL A 216 -11.36 -0.53 11.48
CA VAL A 216 -12.51 0.23 11.97
C VAL A 216 -12.05 1.66 12.30
N VAL A 217 -12.67 2.63 11.65
CA VAL A 217 -12.35 4.06 11.79
C VAL A 217 -13.48 4.86 12.42
N ALA A 218 -14.70 4.32 12.43
CA ALA A 218 -15.85 4.93 13.10
C ALA A 218 -16.89 3.87 13.47
N THR A 219 -17.63 4.09 14.55
CA THR A 219 -18.73 3.21 14.97
C THR A 219 -19.92 4.02 15.48
N ILE A 220 -21.12 3.46 15.28
CA ILE A 220 -22.38 3.88 15.89
C ILE A 220 -23.09 2.61 16.33
N GLY A 221 -22.74 2.11 17.51
CA GLY A 221 -23.28 0.85 17.97
C GLY A 221 -22.86 -0.33 17.10
N ASP A 222 -23.83 -0.96 16.44
CA ASP A 222 -23.56 -2.10 15.56
C ASP A 222 -23.26 -1.68 14.11
N ALA A 223 -23.35 -0.39 13.78
CA ALA A 223 -22.94 0.14 12.49
C ALA A 223 -21.49 0.63 12.58
N GLN A 224 -20.71 0.43 11.51
CA GLN A 224 -19.31 0.85 11.49
C GLN A 224 -18.85 1.31 10.11
N LEU A 225 -17.79 2.12 10.10
CA LEU A 225 -16.99 2.41 8.92
C LEU A 225 -15.62 1.77 9.06
N GLU A 226 -15.18 1.15 7.98
CA GLU A 226 -13.89 0.47 7.89
C GLU A 226 -13.13 0.98 6.68
N ILE A 227 -11.81 1.16 6.82
CA ILE A 227 -10.95 1.32 5.66
C ILE A 227 -10.23 0.01 5.37
N ALA A 228 -10.17 -0.35 4.09
CA ALA A 228 -9.34 -1.41 3.57
C ALA A 228 -8.30 -0.81 2.64
N THR A 229 -7.02 -1.02 2.94
CA THR A 229 -5.92 -0.87 1.97
C THR A 229 -5.75 -2.20 1.24
N ALA A 230 -5.11 -2.27 0.08
CA ALA A 230 -4.74 -3.55 -0.56
C ALA A 230 -3.62 -3.30 -1.60
N SER A 231 -2.48 -4.01 -1.52
CA SER A 231 -1.33 -3.87 -2.46
C SER A 231 -1.45 -4.73 -3.71
N GLU A 232 -2.31 -5.73 -3.63
CA GLU A 232 -2.96 -6.34 -4.77
C GLU A 232 -4.42 -5.97 -4.64
N PRO A 233 -5.14 -5.72 -5.74
CA PRO A 233 -6.56 -5.58 -5.62
C PRO A 233 -7.05 -6.93 -5.12
N VAL A 234 -7.61 -6.93 -3.92
CA VAL A 234 -8.29 -8.04 -3.28
C VAL A 234 -9.30 -7.33 -2.45
N TYR A 235 -10.55 -7.45 -2.85
CA TYR A 235 -11.60 -7.16 -1.91
C TYR A 235 -11.89 -8.43 -1.14
N PHE A 236 -12.16 -8.23 0.15
CA PHE A 236 -12.52 -9.31 1.01
C PHE A 236 -13.96 -9.69 0.70
N ALA A 237 -14.14 -10.97 0.42
CA ALA A 237 -15.36 -11.64 0.74
C ALA A 237 -15.38 -11.82 2.26
N HIS A 238 -16.00 -10.90 2.99
CA HIS A 238 -16.78 -11.46 4.07
C HIS A 238 -17.90 -12.24 3.37
N GLY A 239 -18.12 -13.50 3.73
CA GLY A 239 -19.42 -14.11 3.53
C GLY A 239 -20.41 -13.37 4.42
N ASN A 240 -20.66 -12.09 4.10
CA ASN A 240 -21.29 -11.19 5.03
C ASN A 240 -22.78 -11.32 4.93
N LEU A 241 -23.33 -11.63 6.09
CA LEU A 241 -24.73 -11.69 6.39
C LEU A 241 -25.23 -10.28 6.79
N SER A 242 -24.73 -9.22 6.13
CA SER A 242 -25.20 -7.83 6.22
C SER A 242 -24.86 -7.11 4.91
N ASP A 243 -25.69 -6.16 4.50
CA ASP A 243 -25.38 -5.28 3.37
C ASP A 243 -24.09 -4.48 3.64
N GLU A 244 -23.05 -4.65 2.82
CA GLU A 244 -21.87 -3.76 2.86
C GLU A 244 -21.97 -2.72 1.75
N LEU A 245 -21.48 -1.52 2.07
CA LEU A 245 -21.53 -0.35 1.22
C LEU A 245 -20.10 0.11 0.99
N ALA A 246 -19.54 -0.25 -0.15
CA ALA A 246 -18.13 -0.02 -0.46
C ALA A 246 -17.96 1.15 -1.42
N VAL A 247 -16.98 2.02 -1.11
CA VAL A 247 -16.56 3.15 -1.94
C VAL A 247 -15.05 3.10 -2.09
N ALA A 248 -14.57 3.01 -3.33
CA ALA A 248 -13.16 3.28 -3.59
C ALA A 248 -12.90 4.77 -3.44
N LEU A 249 -11.96 5.16 -2.59
CA LEU A 249 -11.60 6.56 -2.37
C LEU A 249 -10.41 6.96 -3.25
N PRO A 250 -10.41 8.18 -3.82
CA PRO A 250 -9.25 8.70 -4.56
C PRO A 250 -8.00 8.73 -3.68
N THR A 251 -6.92 8.15 -4.16
CA THR A 251 -5.61 8.13 -3.50
C THR A 251 -4.78 9.37 -3.81
N GLY A 252 -5.09 10.08 -4.90
CA GLY A 252 -4.29 11.14 -5.48
C GLY A 252 -3.21 10.63 -6.45
N ASP A 253 -2.98 9.31 -6.50
CA ASP A 253 -2.14 8.69 -7.52
C ASP A 253 -2.98 8.45 -8.79
N ALA A 254 -2.73 9.24 -9.84
CA ALA A 254 -3.46 9.18 -11.09
C ALA A 254 -3.46 7.79 -11.76
N LEU A 255 -2.43 6.98 -11.53
CA LEU A 255 -2.38 5.62 -12.08
C LEU A 255 -3.34 4.67 -11.35
N VAL A 256 -3.37 4.75 -10.02
CA VAL A 256 -4.28 3.93 -9.19
C VAL A 256 -5.71 4.38 -9.40
N ASP A 257 -5.95 5.69 -9.35
CA ASP A 257 -7.27 6.30 -9.43
C ASP A 257 -7.87 6.19 -10.86
N GLY A 258 -7.02 6.14 -11.88
CA GLY A 258 -7.44 5.97 -13.28
C GLY A 258 -7.72 4.52 -13.69
N PHE A 259 -7.40 3.53 -12.84
CA PHE A 259 -7.59 2.13 -13.16
C PHE A 259 -9.06 1.72 -12.91
N PRO A 260 -9.80 1.26 -13.93
CA PRO A 260 -11.21 0.92 -13.76
C PRO A 260 -11.33 -0.33 -12.91
N LEU A 261 -11.88 -0.20 -11.71
CA LEU A 261 -12.10 -1.29 -10.77
C LEU A 261 -13.22 -2.19 -11.31
N ARG A 262 -13.19 -3.49 -10.99
CA ARG A 262 -14.31 -4.38 -11.31
C ARG A 262 -14.71 -5.16 -10.09
N THR A 263 -16.01 -5.29 -9.94
CA THR A 263 -16.66 -6.09 -8.91
C THR A 263 -17.40 -7.21 -9.59
N PHE A 264 -17.06 -8.45 -9.26
CA PHE A 264 -17.85 -9.62 -9.65
C PHE A 264 -18.86 -9.92 -8.56
N VAL A 265 -20.04 -10.38 -8.97
CA VAL A 265 -21.12 -10.69 -8.03
C VAL A 265 -21.54 -12.13 -8.25
N LEU A 266 -21.49 -12.89 -7.16
CA LEU A 266 -21.63 -14.33 -7.10
C LEU A 266 -22.87 -14.66 -6.26
N GLU A 267 -23.55 -15.76 -6.58
CA GLU A 267 -24.57 -16.34 -5.73
C GLU A 267 -23.90 -17.06 -4.55
N THR A 268 -24.42 -16.89 -3.33
CA THR A 268 -23.69 -17.24 -2.10
C THR A 268 -23.56 -18.75 -1.87
N GLU A 269 -24.58 -19.54 -2.23
CA GLU A 269 -24.61 -20.97 -1.95
C GLU A 269 -23.81 -21.79 -2.99
N THR A 270 -23.87 -21.37 -4.25
CA THR A 270 -23.34 -22.06 -5.43
C THR A 270 -22.03 -21.46 -5.93
N ALA A 271 -21.71 -20.22 -5.53
CA ALA A 271 -20.62 -19.41 -6.09
C ALA A 271 -20.73 -19.19 -7.61
N GLU A 272 -21.92 -19.32 -8.20
CA GLU A 272 -22.13 -19.02 -9.62
C GLU A 272 -22.08 -17.52 -9.87
N LEU A 273 -21.37 -17.13 -10.94
CA LEU A 273 -21.23 -15.73 -11.32
C LEU A 273 -22.49 -15.22 -12.01
N PHE A 274 -23.17 -14.24 -11.40
CA PHE A 274 -24.40 -13.67 -11.97
C PHE A 274 -24.18 -12.31 -12.63
N ALA A 275 -23.23 -11.49 -12.16
CA ALA A 275 -22.94 -10.18 -12.75
C ALA A 275 -21.49 -9.73 -12.53
N ARG A 276 -21.06 -8.73 -13.30
CA ARG A 276 -19.87 -7.93 -13.04
C ARG A 276 -20.17 -6.46 -13.28
N TYR A 277 -19.61 -5.60 -12.45
CA TYR A 277 -19.68 -4.16 -12.58
C TYR A 277 -18.28 -3.57 -12.77
N ASN A 278 -18.11 -2.62 -13.69
CA ASN A 278 -16.91 -1.79 -13.73
C ASN A 278 -17.20 -0.49 -12.95
N HIS A 279 -16.31 -0.08 -12.05
CA HIS A 279 -16.51 1.10 -11.22
C HIS A 279 -15.24 1.92 -11.10
N ARG A 280 -15.40 3.14 -10.61
CA ARG A 280 -14.36 4.15 -10.46
C ARG A 280 -14.28 4.58 -8.99
N PRO A 281 -13.25 5.33 -8.59
CA PRO A 281 -13.29 6.05 -7.33
C PRO A 281 -14.59 6.84 -7.21
N LEU A 282 -15.15 6.89 -5.99
CA LEU A 282 -16.41 7.54 -5.64
C LEU A 282 -17.71 6.88 -6.16
N ASP A 283 -17.64 5.72 -6.82
CA ASP A 283 -18.84 4.91 -7.02
C ASP A 283 -19.16 4.13 -5.73
N LEU A 284 -20.39 4.23 -5.23
CA LEU A 284 -20.90 3.48 -4.08
C LEU A 284 -21.58 2.19 -4.53
N LEU A 285 -21.05 1.06 -4.05
CA LEU A 285 -21.54 -0.27 -4.37
C LEU A 285 -22.21 -0.89 -3.15
N LEU A 286 -23.41 -1.43 -3.37
CA LEU A 286 -23.97 -2.41 -2.47
C LEU A 286 -23.31 -3.75 -2.74
N HIS A 287 -22.97 -4.43 -1.66
CA HIS A 287 -22.52 -5.80 -1.66
C HIS A 287 -23.59 -6.68 -1.03
N PRO A 288 -24.58 -7.15 -1.81
CA PRO A 288 -25.57 -8.07 -1.31
C PRO A 288 -24.98 -9.48 -1.40
N TYR A 289 -24.45 -9.99 -0.29
CA TYR A 289 -24.15 -11.41 -0.12
C TYR A 289 -23.12 -12.07 -1.07
N GLY A 290 -21.93 -11.50 -1.29
CA GLY A 290 -20.90 -12.33 -1.93
C GLY A 290 -19.66 -11.64 -2.45
N SER A 291 -18.51 -12.02 -1.88
CA SER A 291 -17.15 -11.89 -2.42
C SER A 291 -16.90 -10.81 -3.46
N LEU A 292 -16.52 -9.61 -3.00
CA LEU A 292 -16.06 -8.59 -3.92
C LEU A 292 -14.68 -9.02 -4.42
N HIS A 293 -14.47 -9.02 -5.74
CA HIS A 293 -13.23 -9.48 -6.38
C HIS A 293 -12.74 -8.44 -7.37
N TRP A 294 -11.56 -7.91 -7.13
CA TRP A 294 -10.70 -7.27 -8.12
C TRP A 294 -9.32 -7.91 -7.97
N PRO A 295 -8.50 -8.18 -9.02
CA PRO A 295 -8.85 -8.28 -10.42
C PRO A 295 -9.11 -9.75 -10.80
N GLY A 296 -10.39 -10.11 -10.93
CA GLY A 296 -10.81 -11.34 -11.58
C GLY A 296 -11.04 -12.51 -10.63
N MET A 297 -12.00 -13.36 -11.00
CA MET A 297 -11.82 -14.79 -10.76
C MET A 297 -10.47 -15.18 -11.38
N LEU A 298 -9.42 -15.20 -10.56
CA LEU A 298 -8.17 -15.84 -10.93
C LEU A 298 -8.48 -17.33 -10.93
N ARG A 299 -8.85 -17.84 -12.12
CA ARG A 299 -9.02 -19.28 -12.31
C ARG A 299 -7.72 -19.93 -11.87
N ALA A 300 -7.80 -20.88 -10.94
CA ALA A 300 -6.66 -21.69 -10.57
C ALA A 300 -6.00 -22.29 -11.83
N PRO A 301 -4.67 -22.47 -11.83
CA PRO A 301 -3.75 -22.16 -10.73
C PRO A 301 -3.21 -20.73 -10.84
N TYR A 302 -3.38 -19.92 -9.79
CA TYR A 302 -2.69 -18.63 -9.71
C TYR A 302 -1.33 -18.80 -9.04
N GLU A 303 -0.31 -18.27 -9.69
CA GLU A 303 0.97 -17.96 -9.07
C GLU A 303 1.01 -16.43 -8.90
N PRO A 304 1.20 -15.89 -7.67
CA PRO A 304 1.28 -14.46 -7.46
C PRO A 304 2.33 -13.83 -8.37
N PHE A 305 1.96 -12.75 -9.06
CA PHE A 305 2.94 -11.96 -9.78
C PHE A 305 4.00 -11.48 -8.79
N SER A 306 5.26 -11.84 -9.03
CA SER A 306 6.36 -11.29 -8.25
C SER A 306 6.53 -9.83 -8.65
N PHE A 307 5.97 -8.92 -7.85
CA PHE A 307 6.19 -7.49 -8.00
C PHE A 307 7.58 -7.15 -7.44
N PRO A 308 8.46 -6.48 -8.23
CA PRO A 308 9.71 -5.95 -7.71
C PRO A 308 9.48 -5.12 -6.43
N PRO A 309 10.38 -5.20 -5.43
CA PRO A 309 10.30 -4.36 -4.25
C PRO A 309 10.13 -2.88 -4.60
N GLY A 310 9.07 -2.24 -4.08
CA GLY A 310 8.75 -0.84 -4.34
C GLY A 310 7.90 -0.54 -5.58
N SER A 311 7.50 -1.54 -6.37
CA SER A 311 6.58 -1.35 -7.52
C SER A 311 5.10 -1.55 -7.17
N ARG A 312 4.79 -1.98 -5.95
CA ARG A 312 3.43 -2.20 -5.48
C ARG A 312 2.75 -0.86 -5.23
N ARG A 313 1.56 -0.67 -5.80
CA ARG A 313 0.69 0.48 -5.55
C ARG A 313 -0.58 0.00 -4.90
N THR A 314 -1.06 0.77 -3.93
CA THR A 314 -2.20 0.39 -3.10
C THR A 314 -3.36 1.35 -3.33
N GLY A 315 -4.58 0.82 -3.44
CA GLY A 315 -5.82 1.58 -3.40
C GLY A 315 -6.34 1.76 -1.97
N LEU A 316 -7.34 2.63 -1.80
CA LEU A 316 -8.05 2.84 -0.54
C LEU A 316 -9.55 2.62 -0.74
N VAL A 317 -10.17 1.80 0.10
CA VAL A 317 -11.61 1.54 0.08
C VAL A 317 -12.18 1.87 1.45
N LEU A 318 -13.31 2.57 1.47
CA LEU A 318 -14.15 2.78 2.64
C LEU A 318 -15.34 1.82 2.54
N VAL A 319 -15.63 1.11 3.62
CA VAL A 319 -16.75 0.18 3.73
C VAL A 319 -17.64 0.62 4.89
N ALA A 320 -18.93 0.83 4.64
CA ALA A 320 -19.93 0.94 5.70
C ALA A 320 -20.66 -0.40 5.84
N CYS A 321 -20.62 -0.98 7.03
CA CYS A 321 -21.13 -2.33 7.28
C CYS A 321 -21.63 -2.49 8.72
N ALA A 322 -22.25 -3.62 8.99
CA ALA A 322 -22.62 -4.03 10.34
C ALA A 322 -21.42 -4.70 11.04
N SER A 323 -21.24 -4.45 12.33
CA SER A 323 -20.25 -5.12 13.18
C SER A 323 -20.69 -6.52 13.63
N ARG A 324 -21.91 -6.93 13.26
CA ARG A 324 -22.48 -8.25 13.51
C ARG A 324 -23.49 -8.60 12.42
N LEU A 325 -23.88 -9.87 12.40
CA LEU A 325 -24.96 -10.40 11.57
C LEU A 325 -26.21 -9.51 11.58
N THR A 326 -26.64 -9.02 10.40
CA THR A 326 -27.95 -8.37 10.23
C THR A 326 -28.65 -8.82 8.95
N PRO A 327 -29.87 -9.38 9.01
CA PRO A 327 -30.64 -9.70 7.82
C PRO A 327 -30.73 -8.48 6.90
N PRO A 328 -30.69 -8.65 5.57
CA PRO A 328 -30.94 -7.55 4.66
C PRO A 328 -32.32 -6.98 4.95
N THR A 329 -32.36 -5.67 5.11
CA THR A 329 -33.60 -4.91 5.24
C THR A 329 -34.09 -4.50 3.87
N ASP A 330 -35.29 -3.89 3.80
CA ASP A 330 -35.71 -3.17 2.59
C ASP A 330 -34.62 -2.17 2.19
N ARG A 331 -34.20 -2.27 0.93
CA ARG A 331 -33.09 -1.49 0.37
C ARG A 331 -33.67 -0.27 -0.33
N PRO A 332 -33.57 0.94 0.24
CA PRO A 332 -34.28 2.11 -0.26
C PRO A 332 -33.65 2.71 -1.52
N ALA A 333 -32.48 2.25 -1.96
CA ALA A 333 -31.69 2.97 -2.95
C ALA A 333 -31.88 2.47 -4.39
N GLU A 334 -32.29 3.41 -5.23
CA GLU A 334 -32.29 3.29 -6.69
C GLU A 334 -30.85 3.43 -7.23
N THR A 335 -30.49 2.52 -8.15
CA THR A 335 -29.25 2.60 -8.92
C THR A 335 -29.14 3.93 -9.65
N SER A 336 -27.99 4.62 -9.52
CA SER A 336 -27.76 5.83 -10.31
C SER A 336 -27.89 5.53 -11.81
N ALA A 337 -28.79 6.26 -12.48
CA ALA A 337 -29.11 6.06 -13.88
C ALA A 337 -27.87 6.19 -14.79
N ALA A 338 -26.89 7.01 -14.38
CA ALA A 338 -25.66 7.27 -15.12
C ALA A 338 -24.76 6.05 -15.32
N ARG A 339 -24.97 4.97 -14.53
CA ARG A 339 -24.03 3.85 -14.48
C ARG A 339 -24.65 2.48 -14.76
N LEU A 340 -25.91 2.45 -15.17
CA LEU A 340 -26.59 1.20 -15.53
C LEU A 340 -25.87 0.44 -16.66
N GLU A 341 -25.19 1.14 -17.55
CA GLU A 341 -24.43 0.56 -18.68
C GLU A 341 -23.12 -0.15 -18.28
N ASP A 342 -22.55 0.21 -17.13
CA ASP A 342 -21.30 -0.37 -16.62
C ASP A 342 -21.51 -1.79 -16.00
N VAL A 343 -22.78 -2.21 -15.86
CA VAL A 343 -23.18 -3.53 -15.37
C VAL A 343 -23.24 -4.54 -16.52
N LYS A 344 -22.42 -5.60 -16.43
CA LYS A 344 -22.51 -6.79 -17.28
C LYS A 344 -23.16 -7.94 -16.52
N ARG A 345 -24.37 -8.34 -16.93
CA ARG A 345 -25.06 -9.51 -16.37
C ARG A 345 -24.67 -10.79 -17.11
N TYR A 346 -24.49 -11.88 -16.36
CA TYR A 346 -24.21 -13.23 -16.85
C TYR A 346 -25.40 -14.17 -16.62
N ALA A 347 -26.19 -13.94 -15.57
CA ALA A 347 -27.41 -14.69 -15.24
C ALA A 347 -28.52 -13.73 -14.75
N PRO A 348 -29.80 -14.15 -14.75
CA PRO A 348 -30.86 -13.43 -14.06
C PRO A 348 -30.51 -13.26 -12.58
N ALA A 349 -30.64 -12.04 -12.04
CA ALA A 349 -30.41 -11.81 -10.62
C ALA A 349 -31.56 -12.43 -9.80
N PRO A 350 -31.29 -12.91 -8.57
CA PRO A 350 -32.35 -13.08 -7.57
C PRO A 350 -33.10 -11.74 -7.41
N ASP A 351 -34.42 -11.79 -7.24
CA ASP A 351 -35.32 -10.64 -7.37
C ASP A 351 -34.80 -9.31 -6.76
N GLY A 352 -34.76 -8.25 -7.57
CA GLY A 352 -34.78 -6.86 -7.09
C GLY A 352 -33.47 -6.26 -6.52
N LEU A 353 -32.31 -6.91 -6.65
CA LEU A 353 -31.05 -6.43 -6.07
C LEU A 353 -30.38 -5.31 -6.91
N PRO A 354 -30.26 -4.06 -6.41
CA PRO A 354 -29.47 -3.04 -7.08
C PRO A 354 -27.96 -3.34 -6.94
N LEU A 355 -27.27 -3.43 -8.07
CA LEU A 355 -25.83 -3.79 -8.17
C LEU A 355 -24.88 -2.61 -7.93
N MET A 356 -25.39 -1.39 -8.03
CA MET A 356 -24.67 -0.14 -7.78
C MET A 356 -25.68 0.83 -7.17
N LEU A 357 -25.32 1.58 -6.14
CA LEU A 357 -26.28 2.46 -5.46
C LEU A 357 -26.14 3.91 -5.89
N ALA A 358 -24.91 4.43 -6.01
CA ALA A 358 -24.73 5.86 -6.27
C ALA A 358 -23.44 6.20 -7.01
N ASP A 359 -23.52 7.18 -7.90
CA ASP A 359 -22.37 7.92 -8.42
C ASP A 359 -22.19 9.12 -7.48
N LEU A 360 -21.30 9.00 -6.49
CA LEU A 360 -21.19 10.03 -5.45
C LEU A 360 -20.61 11.34 -5.98
N GLU A 361 -20.03 11.35 -7.18
CA GLU A 361 -19.51 12.55 -7.84
C GLU A 361 -20.61 13.38 -8.49
N HIS A 362 -21.66 12.74 -9.02
CA HIS A 362 -22.70 13.41 -9.81
C HIS A 362 -24.08 13.45 -9.13
N ASP A 363 -24.40 12.47 -8.28
CA ASP A 363 -25.73 12.35 -7.67
C ASP A 363 -26.05 13.49 -6.70
N ALA A 364 -27.29 13.96 -6.67
CA ALA A 364 -27.75 14.95 -5.70
C ALA A 364 -27.74 14.40 -4.26
N ALA A 365 -27.78 15.30 -3.27
CA ALA A 365 -27.87 14.93 -1.87
C ALA A 365 -29.10 14.05 -1.60
N ARG A 366 -28.91 12.89 -0.96
CA ARG A 366 -29.94 11.89 -0.68
C ARG A 366 -29.52 10.90 0.39
N ASP A 367 -30.51 10.23 0.99
CA ASP A 367 -30.28 9.04 1.80
C ASP A 367 -29.81 7.91 0.87
N LEU A 368 -28.68 7.28 1.22
CA LEU A 368 -28.08 6.21 0.42
C LEU A 368 -28.45 4.84 0.95
N ALA A 369 -28.43 4.65 2.27
CA ALA A 369 -28.71 3.36 2.88
C ALA A 369 -28.93 3.47 4.40
N THR A 370 -29.39 2.36 4.98
CA THR A 370 -29.41 2.16 6.44
C THR A 370 -28.63 0.90 6.78
N VAL A 371 -27.74 0.99 7.77
CA VAL A 371 -26.93 -0.11 8.29
C VAL A 371 -27.14 -0.16 9.80
N CYS A 372 -27.72 -1.24 10.32
CA CYS A 372 -28.04 -1.40 11.75
C CYS A 372 -28.79 -0.21 12.40
N GLY A 373 -29.67 0.46 11.64
CA GLY A 373 -30.40 1.64 12.11
C GLY A 373 -29.59 2.96 12.09
N ALA A 374 -28.34 2.93 11.64
CA ALA A 374 -27.60 4.12 11.26
C ALA A 374 -27.84 4.44 9.77
N ARG A 375 -28.06 5.71 9.45
CA ARG A 375 -28.27 6.23 8.09
C ARG A 375 -26.95 6.66 7.49
N LEU A 376 -26.72 6.27 6.25
CA LEU A 376 -25.66 6.77 5.39
C LEU A 376 -26.27 7.76 4.39
N GLU A 377 -25.84 9.01 4.43
CA GLU A 377 -26.37 10.10 3.60
C GLU A 377 -25.26 10.68 2.72
N LEU A 378 -25.59 11.01 1.46
CA LEU A 378 -24.75 11.89 0.64
C LEU A 378 -25.21 13.33 0.85
N VAL A 379 -24.29 14.21 1.24
CA VAL A 379 -24.52 15.66 1.30
C VAL A 379 -23.68 16.36 0.23
N VAL A 380 -24.25 17.39 -0.38
CA VAL A 380 -23.62 18.19 -1.44
C VAL A 380 -23.66 19.66 -1.04
N ALA A 381 -22.50 20.31 -1.01
CA ALA A 381 -22.28 21.70 -0.60
C ALA A 381 -23.10 22.10 0.65
N PRO A 382 -23.00 21.35 1.77
CA PRO A 382 -23.78 21.65 2.96
C PRO A 382 -23.39 23.02 3.53
N ALA A 383 -24.36 23.79 4.03
CA ALA A 383 -24.05 24.98 4.82
C ALA A 383 -23.41 24.59 6.17
N ALA A 384 -23.94 23.56 6.81
CA ALA A 384 -23.43 22.94 8.02
C ALA A 384 -23.95 21.49 8.16
N ILE A 385 -23.27 20.68 8.97
CA ILE A 385 -23.68 19.32 9.31
C ILE A 385 -23.82 19.22 10.83
N ALA A 386 -25.07 19.08 11.28
CA ALA A 386 -25.42 18.80 12.66
C ALA A 386 -26.45 17.64 12.68
N ARG A 387 -26.27 16.70 13.62
CA ARG A 387 -27.20 15.57 13.83
C ARG A 387 -27.47 15.43 15.33
N PRO A 388 -28.72 15.13 15.76
CA PRO A 388 -29.07 15.11 17.19
C PRO A 388 -28.18 14.19 18.04
N CYS A 389 -27.84 13.02 17.51
CA CYS A 389 -26.98 12.02 18.16
C CYS A 389 -25.51 12.09 17.68
N GLY A 390 -25.12 13.19 17.02
CA GLY A 390 -23.82 13.32 16.38
C GLY A 390 -23.74 12.57 15.04
N ALA A 391 -22.59 12.72 14.36
CA ALA A 391 -22.32 12.10 13.08
C ALA A 391 -20.82 11.85 12.84
N TRP A 392 -20.53 10.87 12.00
CA TRP A 392 -19.26 10.72 11.32
C TRP A 392 -19.37 11.27 9.91
N VAL A 393 -18.47 12.17 9.53
CA VAL A 393 -18.48 12.83 8.22
C VAL A 393 -17.21 12.46 7.47
N VAL A 394 -17.35 11.82 6.31
CA VAL A 394 -16.25 11.55 5.38
C VAL A 394 -16.33 12.54 4.23
N VAL A 395 -15.36 13.46 4.15
CA VAL A 395 -15.25 14.42 3.05
C VAL A 395 -14.78 13.68 1.80
N LEU A 396 -15.65 13.60 0.79
CA LEU A 396 -15.32 12.97 -0.49
C LEU A 396 -14.58 13.94 -1.40
N THR A 397 -15.04 15.18 -1.42
CA THR A 397 -14.49 16.26 -2.25
C THR A 397 -14.48 17.56 -1.44
N ALA A 398 -13.32 18.16 -1.32
CA ALA A 398 -13.10 19.45 -0.67
C ALA A 398 -12.69 20.52 -1.68
N THR A 399 -13.13 21.76 -1.42
CA THR A 399 -12.67 22.90 -2.22
C THR A 399 -11.18 23.10 -2.00
N LYS A 400 -10.43 23.23 -3.10
CA LYS A 400 -8.99 23.42 -3.08
C LYS A 400 -8.60 24.65 -2.27
N GLY A 401 -7.74 24.45 -1.27
CA GLY A 401 -7.26 25.52 -0.38
C GLY A 401 -8.18 25.82 0.81
N SER A 402 -9.28 25.08 0.99
CA SER A 402 -10.08 25.13 2.22
C SER A 402 -9.40 24.38 3.39
N ASP A 403 -10.00 24.46 4.57
CA ASP A 403 -9.54 23.72 5.75
C ASP A 403 -9.74 22.20 5.62
N PHE A 404 -10.61 21.75 4.71
CA PHE A 404 -10.90 20.35 4.45
C PHE A 404 -10.06 19.79 3.31
N ALA A 405 -9.91 18.47 3.29
CA ALA A 405 -9.30 17.73 2.20
C ALA A 405 -10.04 16.42 1.95
N ASP A 406 -9.93 15.91 0.72
CA ASP A 406 -10.52 14.63 0.37
C ASP A 406 -9.99 13.51 1.28
N GLY A 407 -10.92 12.65 1.71
CA GLY A 407 -10.67 11.59 2.65
C GLY A 407 -10.57 12.05 4.11
N ASP A 408 -10.85 13.31 4.45
CA ASP A 408 -10.99 13.69 5.86
C ASP A 408 -12.16 12.95 6.51
N LEU A 409 -11.91 12.34 7.66
CA LEU A 409 -12.94 11.77 8.53
C LEU A 409 -13.06 12.65 9.77
N VAL A 410 -14.26 13.20 9.98
CA VAL A 410 -14.57 14.13 11.05
C VAL A 410 -15.59 13.52 12.00
N ARG A 411 -15.30 13.60 13.29
CA ARG A 411 -16.25 13.31 14.37
C ARG A 411 -17.01 14.59 14.72
N VAL A 412 -18.33 14.53 14.65
CA VAL A 412 -19.23 15.61 15.07
C VAL A 412 -20.05 15.10 16.25
N PRO A 413 -19.68 15.43 17.51
CA PRO A 413 -20.39 14.94 18.69
C PRO A 413 -21.84 15.42 18.75
N ALA A 414 -22.68 14.76 19.54
CA ALA A 414 -24.05 15.23 19.79
C ALA A 414 -24.05 16.68 20.30
N GLY A 415 -25.01 17.47 19.82
CA GLY A 415 -25.10 18.90 20.15
C GLY A 415 -24.02 19.80 19.52
N SER A 416 -23.15 19.27 18.65
CA SER A 416 -22.15 20.04 17.91
C SER A 416 -22.53 20.20 16.44
N GLU A 417 -21.90 21.16 15.77
CA GLU A 417 -22.10 21.45 14.35
C GLU A 417 -20.75 21.54 13.64
N LEU A 418 -20.65 20.94 12.46
CA LEU A 418 -19.54 21.11 11.54
C LEU A 418 -19.90 22.16 10.48
N PRO A 419 -19.19 23.31 10.41
CA PRO A 419 -19.36 24.26 9.32
C PRO A 419 -19.04 23.59 7.98
N GLY A 420 -19.89 23.77 6.97
CA GLY A 420 -19.74 23.09 5.68
C GLY A 420 -18.93 23.86 4.64
N ALA A 421 -18.46 25.07 4.96
CA ALA A 421 -17.62 25.86 4.06
C ALA A 421 -16.35 25.08 3.66
N GLY A 422 -16.18 24.84 2.36
CA GLY A 422 -15.08 24.05 1.81
C GLY A 422 -15.36 22.54 1.64
N ILE A 423 -16.53 22.06 2.07
CA ILE A 423 -17.01 20.71 1.77
C ILE A 423 -17.89 20.77 0.52
N GLU A 424 -17.45 20.16 -0.58
CA GLU A 424 -18.26 20.07 -1.79
C GLU A 424 -19.17 18.85 -1.74
N ARG A 425 -18.64 17.72 -1.24
CA ARG A 425 -19.40 16.48 -1.07
C ARG A 425 -18.89 15.70 0.13
N ALA A 426 -19.80 15.10 0.88
CA ALA A 426 -19.45 14.22 2.00
C ALA A 426 -20.46 13.09 2.19
N LEU A 427 -19.97 11.97 2.73
CA LEU A 427 -20.82 10.94 3.32
C LEU A 427 -21.00 11.25 4.81
N VAL A 428 -22.25 11.16 5.28
CA VAL A 428 -22.60 11.36 6.68
C VAL A 428 -23.20 10.05 7.21
N LEU A 429 -22.52 9.44 8.18
CA LEU A 429 -23.06 8.32 8.94
C LEU A 429 -23.61 8.85 10.28
N SER A 430 -24.90 8.68 10.53
CA SER A 430 -25.55 9.14 11.76
C SER A 430 -26.66 8.18 12.20
N SER A 431 -27.13 8.27 13.44
CA SER A 431 -28.30 7.52 13.90
C SER A 431 -29.34 8.47 14.48
N PRO A 432 -30.65 8.22 14.25
CA PRO A 432 -31.71 9.01 14.87
C PRO A 432 -31.88 8.72 16.37
N THR A 433 -31.35 7.59 16.87
CA THR A 433 -31.64 7.09 18.22
C THR A 433 -30.40 6.75 19.03
N ARG A 434 -29.21 6.66 18.41
CA ARG A 434 -27.98 6.25 19.09
C ARG A 434 -26.87 7.26 18.88
N GLU A 435 -26.24 7.69 19.97
CA GLU A 435 -25.08 8.57 19.93
C GLU A 435 -23.88 7.88 19.28
N ILE A 436 -23.09 8.65 18.52
CA ILE A 436 -21.83 8.15 17.95
C ILE A 436 -20.82 7.80 19.03
N ASP A 437 -20.04 6.75 18.80
CA ASP A 437 -18.99 6.36 19.73
C ASP A 437 -17.82 7.36 19.74
N ALA A 438 -16.87 7.18 20.67
CA ALA A 438 -15.61 7.92 20.65
C ALA A 438 -14.76 7.51 19.43
N ALA A 439 -13.82 8.38 19.03
CA ALA A 439 -12.85 8.00 18.01
C ALA A 439 -12.04 6.77 18.49
N PRO A 440 -11.93 5.71 17.68
CA PRO A 440 -11.18 4.53 18.07
C PRO A 440 -9.69 4.86 18.23
N ALA A 441 -8.98 4.07 19.04
CA ALA A 441 -7.53 4.21 19.23
C ALA A 441 -6.75 4.11 17.91
N SER A 442 -7.36 3.51 16.88
CA SER A 442 -6.83 3.44 15.52
C SER A 442 -6.60 4.82 14.89
N TRP A 443 -7.19 5.92 15.41
CA TRP A 443 -6.86 7.27 14.95
C TRP A 443 -5.48 7.72 15.40
N SER A 444 -5.05 7.33 16.60
CA SER A 444 -3.85 7.86 17.26
C SER A 444 -2.63 6.95 17.20
N ALA A 445 -2.81 5.62 17.12
CA ALA A 445 -1.70 4.66 17.15
C ALA A 445 -1.94 3.45 16.25
N THR A 446 -0.86 2.77 15.84
CA THR A 446 -0.94 1.44 15.25
C THR A 446 -1.17 0.41 16.37
N PRO A 447 -2.12 -0.53 16.24
CA PRO A 447 -2.25 -1.62 17.20
C PRO A 447 -0.97 -2.46 17.23
N SER A 448 -0.58 -2.95 18.41
CA SER A 448 0.51 -3.91 18.53
C SER A 448 0.16 -5.23 17.83
N ALA A 449 1.17 -5.93 17.30
CA ALA A 449 0.95 -7.22 16.68
C ALA A 449 0.37 -8.20 17.71
N PRO A 450 -0.68 -8.96 17.36
CA PRO A 450 -1.35 -9.87 18.30
C PRO A 450 -0.44 -11.03 18.74
N PHE A 451 0.58 -11.33 17.94
CA PHE A 451 1.67 -12.25 18.26
C PHE A 451 2.94 -11.81 17.52
N ALA A 452 4.11 -12.30 17.94
CA ALA A 452 5.38 -11.99 17.28
C ALA A 452 5.37 -12.44 15.81
N PRO A 453 5.97 -11.66 14.88
CA PRO A 453 6.14 -12.05 13.47
C PRO A 453 6.64 -13.49 13.34
N PHE A 454 6.27 -14.18 12.25
CA PHE A 454 6.65 -15.58 12.05
C PHE A 454 8.17 -15.80 12.16
N GLU A 455 9.00 -14.87 11.69
CA GLU A 455 10.47 -14.97 11.80
C GLU A 455 11.00 -14.82 13.24
N GLU A 456 10.23 -14.22 14.12
CA GLU A 456 10.66 -13.86 15.49
C GLU A 456 10.26 -14.91 16.53
N GLY A 457 9.43 -15.88 16.16
CA GLY A 457 9.03 -16.97 17.05
C GLY A 457 9.27 -18.37 16.46
N PRO A 458 9.05 -19.42 17.27
CA PRO A 458 9.26 -20.79 16.80
C PRO A 458 8.28 -21.13 15.68
N ALA A 459 8.79 -21.73 14.62
CA ALA A 459 7.98 -22.28 13.54
C ALA A 459 7.20 -23.52 14.03
N GLY A 460 5.95 -23.66 13.57
CA GLY A 460 5.16 -24.87 13.73
C GLY A 460 5.46 -25.88 12.62
N SER A 461 4.89 -27.08 12.74
CA SER A 461 5.04 -28.14 11.74
C SER A 461 3.68 -28.59 11.20
N LEU A 462 3.64 -28.89 9.90
CA LEU A 462 2.54 -29.63 9.27
C LEU A 462 2.95 -31.11 9.07
N PRO A 463 2.02 -32.08 9.18
CA PRO A 463 0.60 -31.91 9.43
C PRO A 463 0.30 -31.50 10.88
N LEU A 464 -0.73 -30.67 11.07
CA LEU A 464 -1.18 -30.19 12.38
C LEU A 464 -2.57 -30.74 12.68
N ARG A 465 -2.76 -31.29 13.88
CA ARG A 465 -4.09 -31.59 14.45
C ARG A 465 -4.36 -30.61 15.57
N GLU A 466 -5.37 -29.77 15.39
CA GLU A 466 -5.70 -28.73 16.36
C GLU A 466 -7.21 -28.52 16.41
N ALA A 467 -7.79 -28.52 17.62
CA ALA A 467 -9.22 -28.27 17.86
C ALA A 467 -10.20 -29.09 16.99
N GLY A 468 -9.82 -30.29 16.52
CA GLY A 468 -10.64 -31.12 15.62
C GLY A 468 -10.46 -30.80 14.12
N LEU A 469 -9.57 -29.88 13.77
CA LEU A 469 -9.08 -29.68 12.41
C LEU A 469 -7.82 -30.50 12.17
N LEU A 470 -7.70 -31.04 10.95
CA LEU A 470 -6.47 -31.60 10.42
C LEU A 470 -5.99 -30.72 9.26
N LEU A 471 -4.79 -30.17 9.38
CA LEU A 471 -4.14 -29.40 8.33
C LEU A 471 -2.99 -30.23 7.75
N THR A 472 -3.10 -30.62 6.48
CA THR A 472 -2.14 -31.50 5.80
C THR A 472 -1.43 -30.73 4.70
N PRO A 473 -0.09 -30.73 4.62
CA PRO A 473 0.62 -30.00 3.58
C PRO A 473 0.42 -30.73 2.24
N LEU A 474 -0.07 -30.01 1.22
CA LEU A 474 -0.14 -30.52 -0.16
C LEU A 474 1.08 -30.09 -0.98
N SER A 475 1.63 -28.91 -0.65
CA SER A 475 2.89 -28.39 -1.19
C SER A 475 3.50 -27.37 -0.22
N ASP A 476 4.65 -26.81 -0.56
CA ASP A 476 5.25 -25.72 0.23
C ASP A 476 4.34 -24.48 0.34
N ARG A 477 3.39 -24.32 -0.58
CA ARG A 477 2.50 -23.16 -0.67
C ARG A 477 1.04 -23.45 -0.35
N VAL A 478 0.62 -24.71 -0.24
CA VAL A 478 -0.81 -25.09 -0.11
C VAL A 478 -1.00 -26.10 1.00
N VAL A 479 -2.05 -25.90 1.80
CA VAL A 479 -2.47 -26.80 2.88
C VAL A 479 -3.91 -27.25 2.68
N ALA A 480 -4.17 -28.54 2.86
CA ALA A 480 -5.50 -29.10 2.91
C ALA A 480 -6.05 -28.98 4.34
N ALA A 481 -7.27 -28.45 4.50
CA ALA A 481 -7.97 -28.42 5.77
C ALA A 481 -9.14 -29.42 5.77
N THR A 482 -9.13 -30.32 6.76
CA THR A 482 -10.18 -31.33 6.98
C THR A 482 -10.77 -31.17 8.37
N VAL A 483 -12.09 -31.26 8.47
CA VAL A 483 -12.81 -31.28 9.74
C VAL A 483 -12.98 -32.72 10.21
N HIS A 484 -12.66 -33.01 11.48
CA HIS A 484 -12.77 -34.36 12.03
C HIS A 484 -14.20 -34.90 11.92
N GLY A 485 -14.34 -36.08 11.30
CA GLY A 485 -15.64 -36.74 11.09
C GLY A 485 -16.35 -36.38 9.77
N ALA A 486 -15.81 -35.44 8.99
CA ALA A 486 -16.34 -35.12 7.66
C ALA A 486 -15.93 -36.17 6.61
N THR A 487 -16.83 -36.47 5.68
CA THR A 487 -16.62 -37.44 4.58
C THR A 487 -16.41 -36.79 3.21
N ALA A 488 -16.50 -35.45 3.14
CA ALA A 488 -16.42 -34.65 1.92
C ALA A 488 -15.01 -34.06 1.65
N ARG A 489 -14.84 -33.39 0.49
CA ARG A 489 -13.56 -32.84 0.00
C ARG A 489 -12.92 -31.85 0.97
N ASP A 490 -11.59 -31.90 1.05
CA ASP A 490 -10.76 -30.93 1.78
C ASP A 490 -10.73 -29.55 1.09
N ALA A 491 -10.71 -28.48 1.87
CA ALA A 491 -10.37 -27.14 1.36
C ALA A 491 -8.87 -27.04 1.10
N GLN A 492 -8.46 -26.69 -0.12
CA GLN A 492 -7.04 -26.57 -0.50
C GLN A 492 -6.57 -25.12 -0.46
N ILE A 493 -6.14 -24.66 0.70
CA ILE A 493 -5.95 -23.24 0.97
C ILE A 493 -4.47 -22.87 0.74
N PRO A 494 -4.16 -21.79 0.00
CA PRO A 494 -2.80 -21.29 -0.03
C PRO A 494 -2.37 -20.84 1.37
N ARG A 495 -1.24 -21.36 1.83
CA ARG A 495 -0.65 -21.18 3.16
C ARG A 495 -0.52 -19.71 3.54
N TYR A 496 -0.09 -18.88 2.59
CA TYR A 496 0.00 -17.42 2.74
C TYR A 496 -1.35 -16.80 3.16
N TRP A 497 -2.45 -17.16 2.49
CA TRP A 497 -3.76 -16.59 2.77
C TRP A 497 -4.33 -17.06 4.10
N LEU A 498 -4.09 -18.32 4.46
CA LEU A 498 -4.54 -18.86 5.75
C LEU A 498 -3.79 -18.21 6.92
N ALA A 499 -2.45 -18.08 6.83
CA ALA A 499 -1.66 -17.38 7.84
C ALA A 499 -2.16 -15.94 8.03
N ARG A 500 -2.41 -15.24 6.93
CA ARG A 500 -2.91 -13.87 6.92
C ARG A 500 -4.30 -13.72 7.54
N MET A 501 -5.22 -14.63 7.22
CA MET A 501 -6.55 -14.65 7.83
C MET A 501 -6.46 -14.80 9.35
N LEU A 502 -5.63 -15.72 9.83
CA LEU A 502 -5.46 -16.00 11.27
C LEU A 502 -4.82 -14.83 12.01
N PHE A 503 -3.82 -14.17 11.41
CA PHE A 503 -3.23 -12.96 11.96
C PHE A 503 -4.27 -11.86 12.18
N ARG A 504 -5.18 -11.67 11.22
CA ARG A 504 -6.24 -10.67 11.32
C ARG A 504 -7.27 -11.00 12.39
N VAL A 505 -7.74 -12.25 12.43
CA VAL A 505 -8.65 -12.69 13.50
C VAL A 505 -8.06 -12.32 14.86
N ALA A 506 -6.76 -12.56 15.06
CA ALA A 506 -6.08 -12.20 16.29
C ALA A 506 -5.94 -10.67 16.50
N LEU A 507 -5.62 -9.91 15.45
CA LEU A 507 -5.50 -8.45 15.49
C LEU A 507 -6.81 -7.77 15.92
N HIS A 508 -7.94 -8.34 15.50
CA HIS A 508 -9.28 -7.89 15.87
C HIS A 508 -9.79 -8.52 17.18
N GLY A 509 -8.88 -9.02 18.02
CA GLY A 509 -9.23 -9.57 19.33
C GLY A 509 -10.17 -10.77 19.27
N TYR A 510 -10.07 -11.56 18.20
CA TYR A 510 -10.93 -12.74 17.93
C TYR A 510 -12.41 -12.39 17.79
N ARG A 511 -12.68 -11.14 17.42
CA ARG A 511 -14.01 -10.59 17.15
C ARG A 511 -14.05 -10.02 15.74
N LEU A 512 -14.06 -10.91 14.76
CA LEU A 512 -14.02 -10.54 13.34
C LEU A 512 -15.34 -10.88 12.63
N GLY A 513 -16.29 -11.53 13.30
CA GLY A 513 -17.53 -12.00 12.71
C GLY A 513 -17.28 -13.25 11.87
N TYR A 514 -17.53 -13.20 10.56
CA TYR A 514 -17.29 -14.31 9.65
C TYR A 514 -16.26 -13.94 8.60
N VAL A 515 -15.14 -14.66 8.56
CA VAL A 515 -14.12 -14.54 7.51
C VAL A 515 -13.89 -15.89 6.89
N GLU A 516 -13.77 -15.92 5.57
CA GLU A 516 -13.56 -17.13 4.80
C GLU A 516 -12.49 -16.93 3.73
N THR A 517 -11.65 -17.96 3.54
CA THR A 517 -10.69 -18.02 2.43
C THR A 517 -11.38 -18.43 1.12
N TYR A 518 -10.77 -18.13 -0.03
CA TYR A 518 -11.30 -18.51 -1.35
C TYR A 518 -11.73 -19.97 -1.47
N GLU A 519 -11.06 -20.86 -0.74
CA GLU A 519 -11.20 -22.31 -0.85
C GLU A 519 -12.13 -22.89 0.22
N GLY A 520 -12.86 -22.03 0.94
CA GLY A 520 -13.98 -22.44 1.79
C GLY A 520 -13.65 -22.54 3.28
N PHE A 521 -12.40 -22.34 3.70
CA PHE A 521 -12.04 -22.37 5.12
C PHE A 521 -12.46 -21.08 5.81
N TYR A 522 -13.19 -21.19 6.91
CA TYR A 522 -13.75 -20.05 7.61
C TYR A 522 -13.47 -20.00 9.11
N TRP A 523 -13.62 -18.80 9.64
CA TRP A 523 -13.73 -18.43 11.04
C TRP A 523 -15.09 -17.78 11.25
N ASP A 524 -15.81 -18.15 12.31
CA ASP A 524 -17.10 -17.56 12.68
C ASP A 524 -17.17 -17.32 14.19
N ASP A 525 -17.32 -16.07 14.61
CA ASP A 525 -17.58 -15.69 16.02
C ASP A 525 -18.89 -14.90 16.21
N ARG A 526 -19.76 -14.86 15.18
CA ARG A 526 -20.91 -13.92 15.10
C ARG A 526 -21.91 -14.03 16.24
N ASP A 527 -22.07 -15.19 16.87
CA ASP A 527 -23.00 -15.43 17.98
C ASP A 527 -22.31 -15.56 19.35
N GLY A 528 -21.01 -15.24 19.42
CA GLY A 528 -20.18 -15.42 20.61
C GLY A 528 -19.59 -16.82 20.76
N THR A 529 -20.03 -17.80 19.97
CA THR A 529 -19.37 -19.09 19.81
C THR A 529 -18.29 -18.97 18.75
N VAL A 530 -17.05 -19.32 19.07
CA VAL A 530 -15.98 -19.36 18.07
C VAL A 530 -16.03 -20.68 17.31
N ARG A 531 -16.13 -20.62 15.99
CA ARG A 531 -16.12 -21.77 15.09
C ARG A 531 -15.04 -21.62 14.04
N MET A 532 -14.44 -22.73 13.65
CA MET A 532 -13.58 -22.82 12.48
C MET A 532 -14.02 -24.01 11.63
N GLY A 533 -14.07 -23.86 10.31
CA GLY A 533 -14.65 -24.92 9.48
C GLY A 533 -14.30 -24.81 8.02
N VAL A 534 -14.88 -25.72 7.25
CA VAL A 534 -14.84 -25.72 5.79
C VAL A 534 -16.27 -25.71 5.27
N ARG A 535 -16.61 -24.71 4.46
CA ARG A 535 -17.95 -24.49 3.91
C ARG A 535 -18.47 -25.72 3.19
N GLY A 536 -19.69 -26.13 3.52
CA GLY A 536 -20.34 -27.31 2.95
C GLY A 536 -19.75 -28.66 3.41
N VAL A 537 -18.76 -28.66 4.31
CA VAL A 537 -18.07 -29.87 4.78
C VAL A 537 -18.32 -30.09 6.28
N GLY A 538 -18.07 -29.08 7.10
CA GLY A 538 -18.28 -29.16 8.55
C GLY A 538 -17.54 -28.07 9.32
N GLU A 539 -17.65 -28.11 10.64
CA GLU A 539 -17.03 -27.14 11.54
C GLU A 539 -16.62 -27.74 12.87
N VAL A 540 -15.75 -27.02 13.57
CA VAL A 540 -15.38 -27.26 14.95
C VAL A 540 -15.70 -26.04 15.78
N GLN A 541 -16.19 -26.27 17.00
CA GLN A 541 -16.36 -25.21 17.99
C GLN A 541 -15.12 -25.13 18.88
N ILE A 542 -14.69 -23.91 19.14
CA ILE A 542 -13.52 -23.60 19.94
C ILE A 542 -14.00 -22.79 21.13
N ASP A 543 -13.53 -23.16 22.32
CA ASP A 543 -13.69 -22.32 23.50
C ASP A 543 -13.06 -20.94 23.23
N PRO A 544 -13.80 -19.82 23.34
CA PRO A 544 -13.26 -18.48 23.12
C PRO A 544 -12.01 -18.18 23.96
N ALA A 545 -11.87 -18.76 25.15
CA ALA A 545 -10.66 -18.61 25.97
C ALA A 545 -9.43 -19.31 25.36
N ARG A 546 -9.63 -20.31 24.51
CA ARG A 546 -8.58 -21.07 23.82
C ARG A 546 -8.30 -20.55 22.41
N ALA A 547 -9.19 -19.73 21.84
CA ALA A 547 -9.05 -19.14 20.51
C ALA A 547 -7.64 -18.53 20.28
N PRO A 548 -7.07 -17.72 21.19
CA PRO A 548 -5.72 -17.17 20.97
C PRO A 548 -4.66 -18.22 20.72
N ALA A 549 -4.61 -19.24 21.57
CA ALA A 549 -3.60 -20.29 21.50
C ALA A 549 -3.81 -21.22 20.30
N VAL A 550 -5.07 -21.47 19.90
CA VAL A 550 -5.41 -22.27 18.71
C VAL A 550 -4.98 -21.54 17.44
N VAL A 551 -5.37 -20.27 17.30
CA VAL A 551 -5.07 -19.44 16.14
C VAL A 551 -3.56 -19.27 15.97
N GLU A 552 -2.82 -18.99 17.04
CA GLU A 552 -1.37 -18.85 16.98
C GLU A 552 -0.68 -20.16 16.54
N ARG A 553 -1.10 -21.32 17.08
CA ARG A 553 -0.53 -22.61 16.68
C ARG A 553 -0.77 -22.92 15.21
N ILE A 554 -1.98 -22.67 14.72
CA ILE A 554 -2.30 -22.86 13.31
C ILE A 554 -1.47 -21.90 12.46
N TYR A 555 -1.43 -20.61 12.81
CA TYR A 555 -0.63 -19.58 12.14
C TYR A 555 0.84 -20.02 11.99
N ARG A 556 1.47 -20.44 13.09
CA ARG A 556 2.88 -20.86 13.10
C ARG A 556 3.14 -22.10 12.24
N ALA A 557 2.17 -23.00 12.08
CA ALA A 557 2.32 -24.18 11.23
C ALA A 557 2.11 -23.85 9.75
N VAL A 558 1.15 -22.98 9.44
CA VAL A 558 0.75 -22.72 8.05
C VAL A 558 1.55 -21.60 7.39
N ALA A 559 2.08 -20.63 8.14
CA ALA A 559 2.94 -19.58 7.60
C ALA A 559 4.10 -20.18 6.76
N PRO A 560 4.23 -19.83 5.47
CA PRO A 560 5.30 -20.38 4.63
C PRO A 560 6.67 -19.75 4.96
N PRO A 561 7.79 -20.39 4.60
CA PRO A 561 9.11 -19.79 4.74
C PRO A 561 9.20 -18.42 4.04
N GLY A 562 9.74 -17.41 4.74
CA GLY A 562 9.83 -16.03 4.24
C GLY A 562 8.53 -15.23 4.36
N TYR A 563 7.51 -15.75 5.05
CA TYR A 563 6.30 -15.01 5.37
C TYR A 563 6.54 -13.99 6.50
N VAL A 564 6.54 -12.70 6.15
CA VAL A 564 6.75 -11.59 7.07
C VAL A 564 5.42 -10.89 7.37
N GLU A 565 5.07 -10.74 8.64
CA GLU A 565 3.99 -9.86 9.11
C GLU A 565 4.51 -9.02 10.29
N ARG A 566 5.05 -7.83 9.98
CA ARG A 566 5.58 -6.88 10.97
C ARG A 566 4.67 -5.66 11.07
N LEU A 567 4.26 -5.32 12.28
CA LEU A 567 3.58 -4.04 12.60
C LEU A 567 4.57 -2.99 13.15
N THR A 568 5.88 -3.21 12.97
CA THR A 568 6.97 -2.40 13.54
C THR A 568 7.56 -1.38 12.57
#